data_AF-A0A7C7RMV4-F1
#
_entry.id   AF-A0A7C7RMV4-F1
#
_cell.length_a   1.000
_cell.length_b   1.000
_cell.length_c   1.000
_cell.angle_alpha   90.00
_cell.angle_beta   90.00
_cell.angle_gamma   90.00
#
_symmetry.space_group_name_H-M   'P 1'
#
loop_
_entity.id
_entity.type
_entity.pdbx_description
1 polymer ?
#
loop_
_entity_poly.entity_id
_entity_poly.type
_entity_poly.pdbx_seq_one_letter_code
_entity_poly.pdbx_strand_id
1 'polypeptide(L)'
;MDIGALFILLALIIIITMYLAQPYMERRAQVVSADEIALSTLLAKRDQAISALKELEFDNSLGKVPEEDYPIHREALMKKGAEAMRLIDEFKSEGATIPENEDRLEKAIAERRIAGDSVENEINDDIEAMISARRSKRKKKSSGFCPNCGHPLLSGDKFCTNCGKKALRN
;
A
#
# COMPACT_ATOMS: atom_id res chain seq x y z
N MET A 1 20.13 -11.69 -59.95
CA MET A 1 19.67 -11.23 -58.62
C MET A 1 18.42 -10.40 -58.86
N ASP A 2 17.25 -10.92 -58.49
CA ASP A 2 15.98 -10.25 -58.79
C ASP A 2 15.91 -8.92 -58.05
N ILE A 3 15.91 -7.83 -58.82
CA ILE A 3 15.83 -6.45 -58.32
C ILE A 3 14.65 -6.27 -57.35
N GLY A 4 13.55 -6.99 -57.56
CA GLY A 4 12.39 -7.00 -56.66
C GLY A 4 12.70 -7.53 -55.26
N ALA A 5 13.53 -8.56 -55.12
CA ALA A 5 13.89 -9.14 -53.82
C ALA A 5 14.75 -8.17 -52.99
N LEU A 6 15.62 -7.39 -53.63
CA LEU A 6 16.43 -6.36 -52.98
C LEU A 6 15.56 -5.24 -52.40
N PHE A 7 14.54 -4.79 -53.13
CA PHE A 7 13.62 -3.75 -52.64
C PHE A 7 12.78 -4.22 -51.45
N ILE A 8 12.31 -5.47 -51.46
CA ILE A 8 11.54 -6.04 -50.35
C ILE A 8 12.42 -6.14 -49.09
N LEU A 9 13.64 -6.64 -49.22
CA LEU A 9 14.59 -6.75 -48.11
C LEU A 9 14.91 -5.36 -47.51
N LEU A 10 15.15 -4.37 -48.37
CA LEU A 10 15.45 -3.00 -47.94
C LEU A 10 14.25 -2.37 -47.21
N ALA A 11 13.03 -2.53 -47.73
CA ALA A 11 11.82 -2.03 -47.07
C ALA A 11 11.61 -2.66 -45.69
N LEU A 12 11.86 -3.97 -45.56
CA LEU A 12 11.72 -4.70 -44.30
C LEU A 12 12.75 -4.22 -43.28
N ILE A 13 14.00 -4.00 -43.69
CA ILE A 13 15.05 -3.44 -42.84
C ILE A 13 14.68 -2.02 -42.38
N ILE A 14 14.14 -1.17 -43.25
CA ILE A 14 13.71 0.20 -42.86
C ILE A 14 12.62 0.15 -41.79
N ILE A 15 11.61 -0.71 -41.96
CA ILE A 15 10.52 -0.84 -40.98
C ILE A 15 11.05 -1.35 -39.63
N ILE A 16 11.90 -2.39 -39.65
CA ILE A 16 12.54 -2.92 -38.44
C ILE A 16 13.39 -1.84 -37.77
N THR A 17 14.26 -1.17 -38.51
CA THR A 17 15.14 -0.13 -37.95
C THR A 17 14.35 1.04 -37.39
N MET A 18 13.26 1.45 -38.04
CA MET A 18 12.36 2.49 -37.52
C MET A 18 11.67 2.05 -36.23
N TYR A 19 11.18 0.81 -36.16
CA TYR A 19 10.55 0.25 -34.95
C TYR A 19 11.55 0.14 -33.79
N LEU A 20 12.79 -0.28 -34.07
CA LEU A 20 13.86 -0.33 -33.06
C LEU A 20 14.38 1.07 -32.67
N ALA A 21 14.28 2.06 -33.55
CA ALA A 21 14.68 3.44 -33.27
C ALA A 21 13.62 4.22 -32.46
N GLN A 22 12.35 3.81 -32.52
CA GLN A 22 11.24 4.38 -31.76
C GLN A 22 11.55 4.56 -30.26
N PRO A 23 12.02 3.54 -29.50
CA PRO A 23 12.35 3.71 -28.09
C PRO A 23 13.54 4.64 -27.84
N TYR A 24 14.42 4.86 -28.83
CA TYR A 24 15.53 5.79 -28.69
C TYR A 24 15.07 7.25 -28.88
N MET A 25 14.08 7.49 -29.74
CA MET A 25 13.46 8.79 -29.95
C MET A 25 12.50 9.17 -28.81
N GLU A 26 11.74 8.20 -28.29
CA GLU A 26 10.80 8.37 -27.16
C GLU A 26 11.53 8.51 -25.82
N ARG A 27 12.75 7.98 -25.67
CA ARG A 27 13.61 8.18 -24.48
C ARG A 27 14.11 9.62 -24.30
N ARG A 28 13.67 10.57 -25.11
CA ARG A 28 13.98 12.00 -24.91
C ARG A 28 13.08 12.70 -23.88
N ALA A 29 12.10 12.01 -23.27
CA ALA A 29 11.13 12.65 -22.37
C ALA A 29 10.85 11.91 -21.04
N GLN A 30 11.79 11.12 -20.54
CA GLN A 30 11.91 10.86 -19.10
C GLN A 30 13.36 11.07 -18.68
N VAL A 31 13.88 12.27 -18.97
CA VAL A 31 14.99 12.76 -18.18
C VAL A 31 14.39 12.98 -16.80
N VAL A 32 14.56 12.00 -15.91
CA VAL A 32 14.25 12.17 -14.48
C VAL A 32 14.85 13.53 -14.12
N SER A 33 13.99 14.47 -13.75
CA SER A 33 14.45 15.84 -13.56
C SER A 33 15.49 15.85 -12.44
N ALA A 34 16.46 16.76 -12.51
CA ALA A 34 17.45 16.91 -11.43
C ALA A 34 16.75 17.05 -10.06
N ASP A 35 15.58 17.67 -10.07
CA ASP A 35 14.65 17.83 -8.97
C ASP A 35 14.09 16.49 -8.45
N GLU A 36 13.61 15.61 -9.33
CA GLU A 36 13.10 14.28 -8.93
C GLU A 36 14.22 13.37 -8.37
N ILE A 37 15.44 13.49 -8.90
CA ILE A 37 16.63 12.84 -8.33
C ILE A 37 16.93 13.42 -6.94
N ALA A 38 16.96 14.75 -6.79
CA ALA A 38 17.20 15.39 -5.49
C ALA A 38 16.16 14.95 -4.45
N LEU A 39 14.87 14.97 -4.78
CA LEU A 39 13.80 14.53 -3.90
C LEU A 39 13.93 13.05 -3.51
N SER A 40 14.17 12.16 -4.48
CA SER A 40 14.33 10.72 -4.19
C SER A 40 15.52 10.45 -3.27
N THR A 41 16.62 11.20 -3.41
CA THR A 41 17.76 11.08 -2.48
C THR A 41 17.42 11.56 -1.07
N LEU A 42 16.63 12.63 -0.93
CA LEU A 42 16.16 13.11 0.38
C LEU A 42 15.22 12.11 1.05
N LEU A 43 14.29 11.52 0.28
CA LEU A 43 13.40 10.46 0.77
C LEU A 43 14.19 9.23 1.24
N ALA A 44 15.20 8.81 0.49
CA ALA A 44 16.07 7.70 0.89
C ALA A 44 16.82 7.99 2.21
N LYS A 45 17.31 9.23 2.40
CA LYS A 45 17.95 9.64 3.67
C LYS A 45 16.99 9.57 4.86
N ARG A 46 15.74 10.00 4.68
CA ARG A 46 14.69 9.87 5.72
C ARG A 46 14.48 8.41 6.10
N ASP A 47 14.28 7.54 5.11
CA ASP A 47 13.99 6.12 5.34
C ASP A 47 15.17 5.39 5.98
N GLN A 48 16.40 5.77 5.62
CA GLN A 48 17.60 5.30 6.29
C GLN A 48 17.62 5.69 7.77
N ALA A 49 17.34 6.95 8.11
CA ALA A 49 17.31 7.41 9.50
C ALA A 49 16.22 6.70 10.33
N ILE A 50 15.03 6.50 9.76
CA ILE A 50 13.93 5.77 10.41
C ILE A 50 14.32 4.31 10.64
N SER A 51 14.93 3.67 9.64
CA SER A 51 15.33 2.26 9.75
C SER A 51 16.42 2.08 10.81
N ALA A 52 17.40 2.98 10.85
CA ALA A 52 18.45 2.98 11.87
C ALA A 52 17.91 3.23 13.29
N LEU A 53 16.90 4.10 13.45
CA LEU A 53 16.22 4.29 14.74
C LEU A 53 15.52 3.02 15.21
N LYS A 54 14.79 2.34 14.31
CA LYS A 54 14.11 1.08 14.62
C LYS A 54 15.11 -0.02 15.01
N GLU A 55 16.22 -0.11 14.31
CA GLU A 55 17.28 -1.06 14.61
C GLU A 55 17.93 -0.77 15.98
N LEU A 56 18.22 0.50 16.28
CA LEU A 56 18.73 0.92 17.59
C LEU A 56 17.75 0.60 18.72
N GLU A 57 16.47 0.87 18.54
CA GLU A 57 15.42 0.55 19.52
C GLU A 57 15.32 -0.96 19.75
N PHE A 58 15.44 -1.75 18.67
CA PHE A 58 15.45 -3.20 18.76
C PHE A 58 16.68 -3.71 19.52
N ASP A 59 17.87 -3.22 19.19
CA ASP A 59 19.10 -3.63 19.87
C ASP A 59 19.13 -3.22 21.35
N ASN A 60 18.55 -2.06 21.69
CA ASN A 60 18.33 -1.65 23.07
C ASN A 60 17.33 -2.58 23.78
N SER A 61 16.22 -2.95 23.12
CA SER A 61 15.23 -3.88 23.70
C SER A 61 15.79 -5.28 23.94
N LEU A 62 16.82 -5.68 23.17
CA LEU A 62 17.56 -6.91 23.34
C LEU A 62 18.72 -6.81 24.35
N GLY A 63 18.97 -5.61 24.91
CA GLY A 63 20.08 -5.36 25.82
C GLY A 63 21.46 -5.47 25.17
N LYS A 64 21.57 -5.33 23.84
CA LYS A 64 22.87 -5.33 23.13
C LYS A 64 23.61 -4.00 23.26
N VAL A 65 22.89 -2.92 23.53
CA VAL A 65 23.41 -1.57 23.63
C VAL A 65 23.42 -1.16 25.11
N PRO A 66 24.53 -0.62 25.64
CA PRO A 66 24.58 -0.07 26.99
C PRO A 66 23.59 1.09 27.17
N GLU A 67 22.97 1.20 28.35
CA GLU A 67 22.00 2.26 28.66
C GLU A 67 22.59 3.68 28.60
N GLU A 68 23.92 3.83 28.74
CA GLU A 68 24.60 5.14 28.63
C GLU A 68 24.72 5.63 27.18
N ASP A 69 24.89 4.70 26.23
CA ASP A 69 25.16 5.01 24.83
C ASP A 69 23.88 5.21 24.03
N TYR A 70 22.83 4.45 24.37
CA TYR A 70 21.52 4.52 23.71
C TYR A 70 20.97 5.95 23.54
N PRO A 71 20.87 6.80 24.58
CA PRO A 71 20.28 8.13 24.44
C PRO A 71 21.08 9.03 23.49
N ILE A 72 22.41 8.91 23.49
CA ILE A 72 23.31 9.70 22.63
C ILE A 72 23.09 9.32 21.16
N HIS A 73 23.09 8.02 20.86
CA HIS A 73 22.88 7.52 19.49
C HIS A 73 21.47 7.82 18.98
N ARG A 74 20.46 7.70 19.84
CA ARG A 74 19.06 8.01 19.50
C ARG A 74 18.88 9.48 19.15
N GLU A 75 19.45 10.39 19.94
CA GLU A 75 19.36 11.82 19.68
C GLU A 75 20.05 12.20 18.37
N ALA A 76 21.23 11.62 18.10
CA ALA A 76 21.96 11.86 16.86
C ALA A 76 21.18 11.39 15.61
N LEU A 77 20.54 10.21 15.68
CA LEU A 77 19.71 9.70 14.58
C LEU A 77 18.42 10.50 14.41
N MET A 78 17.77 10.92 15.51
CA MET A 78 16.60 11.79 15.47
C MET A 78 16.91 13.13 14.80
N LYS A 79 18.06 13.75 15.13
CA LYS A 79 18.52 14.99 14.48
C LYS A 79 18.69 14.81 12.97
N LYS A 80 19.32 13.71 12.53
CA LYS A 80 19.48 13.40 11.10
C LYS A 80 18.14 13.20 10.39
N GLY A 81 17.19 12.51 11.01
CA GLY A 81 15.85 12.31 10.47
C GLY A 81 15.07 13.62 10.35
N ALA A 82 15.14 14.47 11.40
CA ALA A 82 14.49 15.78 11.41
C ALA A 82 15.06 16.72 10.34
N GLU A 83 16.37 16.72 10.14
CA GLU A 83 17.04 17.49 9.08
C GLU A 83 16.57 17.05 7.69
N ALA A 84 16.54 15.74 7.41
CA ALA A 84 16.05 15.21 6.14
C ALA A 84 14.58 15.59 5.89
N MET A 85 13.73 15.54 6.92
CA MET A 85 12.33 15.95 6.81
C MET A 85 12.20 17.44 6.49
N ARG A 86 12.98 18.29 7.16
CA ARG A 86 12.99 19.74 6.90
C ARG A 86 13.35 20.07 5.45
N LEU A 87 14.36 19.38 4.90
CA LEU A 87 14.79 19.56 3.51
C LEU A 87 13.73 19.08 2.50
N ILE A 88 12.99 18.00 2.83
CA ILE A 88 11.87 17.54 2.01
C ILE A 88 10.73 18.56 2.01
N ASP A 89 10.40 19.13 3.17
CA ASP A 89 9.36 20.13 3.29
C ASP A 89 9.72 21.42 2.54
N GLU A 90 10.97 21.86 2.62
CA GLU A 90 11.52 22.97 1.83
C GLU A 90 11.41 22.67 0.32
N PHE A 91 11.88 21.50 -0.12
CA PHE A 91 11.78 21.08 -1.52
C PHE A 91 10.34 21.02 -2.04
N LYS A 92 9.40 20.53 -1.23
CA LYS A 92 7.97 20.52 -1.56
C LYS A 92 7.38 21.93 -1.63
N SER A 93 7.83 22.83 -0.76
CA SER A 93 7.38 24.23 -0.77
C SER A 93 7.88 24.99 -2.00
N GLU A 94 9.09 24.70 -2.49
CA GLU A 94 9.66 25.28 -3.70
C GLU A 94 9.08 24.64 -4.98
N GLY A 95 8.83 23.33 -4.94
CA GLY A 95 8.21 22.54 -6.00
C GLY A 95 6.68 22.71 -6.14
N ALA A 96 6.04 23.51 -5.27
CA ALA A 96 4.60 23.80 -5.32
C ALA A 96 4.15 24.59 -6.58
N THR A 97 5.06 24.87 -7.52
CA THR A 97 4.76 25.41 -8.85
C THR A 97 4.40 24.35 -9.89
N ILE A 98 3.93 23.15 -9.49
CA ILE A 98 3.27 22.19 -10.40
C ILE A 98 1.77 22.03 -10.05
N PRO A 99 0.96 23.11 -10.03
CA PRO A 99 -0.47 23.02 -9.71
C PRO A 99 -1.26 22.19 -10.73
N GLU A 100 -0.79 22.07 -11.98
CA GLU A 100 -1.59 21.47 -13.05
C GLU A 100 -1.68 19.94 -13.01
N ASN A 101 -0.67 19.25 -12.46
CA ASN A 101 -0.65 17.78 -12.43
C ASN A 101 -1.27 17.23 -11.13
N GLU A 102 -1.12 17.94 -10.02
CA GLU A 102 -1.64 17.54 -8.71
C GLU A 102 -3.17 17.65 -8.70
N ASP A 103 -3.73 18.76 -9.18
CA ASP A 103 -5.18 18.95 -9.32
C ASP A 103 -5.84 17.91 -10.25
N ARG A 104 -5.15 17.54 -11.34
CA ARG A 104 -5.63 16.52 -12.29
C ARG A 104 -5.58 15.12 -11.68
N LEU A 105 -4.53 14.81 -10.92
CA LEU A 105 -4.38 13.54 -10.24
C LEU A 105 -5.41 13.40 -9.11
N GLU A 106 -5.60 14.44 -8.30
CA GLU A 106 -6.62 14.46 -7.24
C GLU A 106 -8.02 14.28 -7.81
N LYS A 107 -8.34 14.96 -8.92
CA LYS A 107 -9.61 14.78 -9.62
C LYS A 107 -9.79 13.35 -10.15
N ALA A 108 -8.75 12.77 -10.76
CA ALA A 108 -8.79 11.38 -11.24
C ALA A 108 -8.94 10.35 -10.09
N ILE A 109 -8.33 10.61 -8.92
CA ILE A 109 -8.48 9.78 -7.72
C ILE A 109 -9.88 9.94 -7.13
N ALA A 110 -10.44 11.15 -7.09
CA ALA A 110 -11.80 11.41 -6.61
C ALA A 110 -12.84 10.69 -7.49
N GLU A 111 -12.71 10.79 -8.82
CA GLU A 111 -13.56 10.08 -9.77
C GLU A 111 -13.48 8.55 -9.60
N ARG A 112 -12.26 8.01 -9.41
CA ARG A 112 -12.07 6.57 -9.16
C ARG A 112 -12.61 6.13 -7.79
N ARG A 113 -12.49 6.97 -6.75
CA ARG A 113 -13.06 6.68 -5.43
C ARG A 113 -14.57 6.65 -5.47
N ILE A 114 -15.22 7.59 -6.14
CA ILE A 114 -16.68 7.60 -6.28
C ILE A 114 -17.16 6.33 -7.01
N ALA A 115 -16.48 5.95 -8.10
CA ALA A 115 -16.79 4.72 -8.83
C ALA A 115 -16.50 3.45 -8.01
N GLY A 116 -15.40 3.42 -7.26
CA GLY A 116 -15.04 2.31 -6.38
C GLY A 116 -15.99 2.16 -5.20
N ASP A 117 -16.39 3.26 -4.57
CA ASP A 117 -17.30 3.31 -3.43
C ASP A 117 -18.71 2.85 -3.82
N SER A 118 -19.20 3.18 -5.02
CA SER A 118 -20.47 2.60 -5.51
C SER A 118 -20.43 1.09 -5.66
N VAL A 119 -19.31 0.53 -6.14
CA VAL A 119 -19.14 -0.92 -6.30
C VAL A 119 -18.95 -1.61 -4.95
N GLU A 120 -18.19 -0.99 -4.04
CA GLU A 120 -17.93 -1.54 -2.70
C GLU A 120 -19.20 -1.55 -1.83
N ASN A 121 -20.04 -0.51 -1.93
CA ASN A 121 -21.34 -0.45 -1.25
C ASN A 121 -22.34 -1.49 -1.81
N GLU A 122 -22.43 -1.65 -3.14
CA GLU A 122 -23.28 -2.70 -3.74
C GLU A 122 -22.86 -4.11 -3.30
N ILE A 123 -21.56 -4.39 -3.27
CA ILE A 123 -21.03 -5.68 -2.78
C ILE A 123 -21.35 -5.89 -1.30
N ASN A 124 -21.23 -4.84 -0.48
CA ASN A 124 -21.47 -4.93 0.96
C ASN A 124 -22.96 -5.21 1.28
N ASP A 125 -23.87 -4.57 0.53
CA ASP A 125 -25.32 -4.79 0.65
C ASP A 125 -25.70 -6.24 0.28
N ASP A 126 -25.13 -6.77 -0.80
CA ASP A 126 -25.32 -8.17 -1.21
C ASP A 126 -24.80 -9.16 -0.15
N ILE A 127 -23.63 -8.88 0.44
CA ILE A 127 -23.07 -9.68 1.53
C ILE A 127 -23.97 -9.64 2.76
N GLU A 128 -24.49 -8.46 3.14
CA GLU A 128 -25.38 -8.32 4.29
C GLU A 128 -26.72 -9.06 4.07
N ALA A 129 -27.27 -9.02 2.85
CA ALA A 129 -28.42 -9.83 2.46
C ALA A 129 -28.14 -11.34 2.57
N MET A 130 -26.97 -11.81 2.12
CA MET A 130 -26.56 -13.21 2.27
C MET A 130 -26.37 -13.63 3.73
N ILE A 131 -25.78 -12.77 4.56
CA ILE A 131 -25.56 -13.04 5.99
C ILE A 131 -26.90 -13.11 6.73
N SER A 132 -27.82 -12.17 6.48
CA SER A 132 -29.15 -12.15 7.11
C SER A 132 -29.98 -13.37 6.71
N ALA A 133 -29.95 -13.80 5.45
CA ALA A 133 -30.58 -15.03 4.99
C ALA A 133 -30.01 -16.30 5.66
N ARG A 134 -28.69 -16.35 5.91
CA ARG A 134 -28.07 -17.45 6.66
C ARG A 134 -28.43 -17.41 8.15
N ARG A 135 -28.45 -16.22 8.76
CA ARG A 135 -28.82 -16.02 10.18
C ARG A 135 -30.28 -16.42 10.44
N SER A 136 -31.21 -16.05 9.57
CA SER A 136 -32.64 -16.40 9.72
C SER A 136 -32.89 -17.92 9.63
N LYS A 137 -32.16 -18.63 8.76
CA LYS A 137 -32.19 -20.10 8.68
C LYS A 137 -31.67 -20.78 9.95
N ARG A 138 -30.63 -20.22 10.59
CA ARG A 138 -30.05 -20.78 11.84
C ARG A 138 -30.86 -20.45 13.10
N LYS A 139 -31.51 -19.28 13.17
CA LYS A 139 -32.20 -18.78 14.39
C LYS A 139 -33.37 -19.65 14.87
N LYS A 140 -33.90 -20.56 14.03
CA LYS A 140 -35.08 -21.39 14.34
C LYS A 140 -34.83 -22.55 15.32
N LYS A 141 -33.60 -22.78 15.80
CA LYS A 141 -33.31 -23.89 16.72
C LYS A 141 -32.41 -23.44 17.88
N SER A 142 -32.94 -22.65 18.80
CA SER A 142 -32.29 -22.41 20.11
C SER A 142 -32.37 -23.68 20.97
N SER A 143 -31.27 -24.14 21.56
CA SER A 143 -31.22 -25.35 22.40
C SER A 143 -30.74 -25.07 23.82
N GLY A 144 -31.17 -23.96 24.42
CA GLY A 144 -30.89 -23.60 25.82
C GLY A 144 -29.87 -22.46 25.99
N PHE A 145 -29.33 -22.30 27.20
CA PHE A 145 -28.37 -21.26 27.57
C PHE A 145 -27.04 -21.86 28.04
N CYS A 146 -25.95 -21.14 27.80
CA CYS A 146 -24.63 -21.55 28.26
C CYS A 146 -24.53 -21.49 29.80
N PRO A 147 -24.13 -22.58 30.48
CA PRO A 147 -24.06 -22.60 31.94
C PRO A 147 -22.97 -21.68 32.53
N ASN A 148 -22.00 -21.24 31.71
CA ASN A 148 -20.90 -20.40 32.18
C ASN A 148 -21.10 -18.89 31.96
N CYS A 149 -21.84 -18.49 30.93
CA CYS A 149 -21.97 -17.07 30.58
C CYS A 149 -23.41 -16.62 30.31
N GLY A 150 -24.38 -17.55 30.35
CA GLY A 150 -25.80 -17.24 30.13
C GLY A 150 -26.17 -16.91 28.68
N HIS A 151 -25.25 -16.96 27.72
CA HIS A 151 -25.58 -16.69 26.31
C HIS A 151 -26.41 -17.83 25.68
N PRO A 152 -27.45 -17.54 24.86
CA PRO A 152 -28.25 -18.58 24.21
C PRO A 152 -27.38 -19.42 23.27
N LEU A 153 -27.55 -20.75 23.34
CA LEU A 153 -26.87 -21.72 22.49
C LEU A 153 -27.80 -22.18 21.36
N LEU A 154 -27.26 -22.33 20.15
CA LEU A 154 -28.00 -22.90 19.02
C LEU A 154 -27.84 -24.42 18.97
N SER A 155 -28.82 -25.08 18.38
CA SER A 155 -28.80 -26.53 18.21
C SER A 155 -27.67 -26.92 17.26
N GLY A 156 -26.68 -27.66 17.78
CA GLY A 156 -25.51 -28.11 17.02
C GLY A 156 -24.22 -27.35 17.33
N ASP A 157 -24.26 -26.31 18.17
CA ASP A 157 -23.07 -25.63 18.65
C ASP A 157 -22.24 -26.60 19.53
N LYS A 158 -20.97 -26.80 19.19
CA LYS A 158 -20.01 -27.57 20.03
C LYS A 158 -19.38 -26.70 21.13
N PHE A 159 -19.37 -25.38 20.93
CA PHE A 159 -18.79 -24.38 21.80
C PHE A 159 -19.69 -23.13 21.83
N CYS A 160 -19.69 -22.41 22.94
CA CYS A 160 -20.39 -21.14 23.06
C CYS A 160 -19.71 -20.06 22.22
N THR A 161 -20.47 -19.38 21.36
CA THR A 161 -20.00 -18.29 20.48
C THR A 161 -19.55 -17.03 21.25
N ASN A 162 -19.96 -16.87 22.51
CA ASN A 162 -19.61 -15.70 23.32
C ASN A 162 -18.40 -15.95 24.25
N CYS A 163 -18.35 -17.08 24.95
CA CYS A 163 -17.29 -17.36 25.93
C CYS A 163 -16.31 -18.48 25.53
N GLY A 164 -16.50 -19.11 24.37
CA GLY A 164 -15.61 -20.16 23.85
C GLY A 164 -15.66 -21.51 24.58
N LYS A 165 -16.34 -21.63 25.73
CA LYS A 165 -16.45 -22.91 26.46
C LYS A 165 -17.31 -23.92 25.72
N LYS A 166 -16.98 -25.21 25.88
CA LYS A 166 -17.74 -26.32 25.29
C LYS A 166 -19.22 -26.22 25.66
N ALA A 167 -20.09 -26.38 24.68
CA ALA A 167 -21.53 -26.39 24.86
C ALA A 167 -21.92 -27.70 25.55
N LEU A 168 -21.87 -27.70 26.89
CA LEU A 168 -22.40 -28.78 27.71
C LEU A 168 -23.93 -28.64 27.68
N ARG A 169 -24.58 -29.48 26.89
CA ARG A 169 -26.03 -29.65 26.91
C ARG A 169 -26.38 -30.42 28.18
N ASN A 170 -27.10 -29.79 29.10
CA ASN A 170 -27.84 -30.50 30.15
C ASN A 170 -29.19 -30.95 29.61
#